data_AF-A0A2S9FUV7-F1
#
_entry.id   AF-A0A2S9FUV7-F1
#
_cell.length_a   1.000
_cell.length_b   1.000
_cell.length_c   1.000
_cell.angle_alpha   90.00
_cell.angle_beta   90.00
_cell.angle_gamma   90.00
#
_symmetry.space_group_name_H-M   'P 1'
#
loop_
_entity.id
_entity.type
_entity.pdbx_description
1 polymer ?
#
loop_
_entity_poly.entity_id
_entity_poly.type
_entity_poly.pdbx_seq_one_letter_code
_entity_poly.pdbx_strand_id
1 'polypeptide(L)' 'MAAPGTMLDLAALHILTTSTLSKLAAEYPGGQWDPRRMRPNMIIDAGSEIPGEEDEWFGCDLTLGGDAVIH' A
#
# COMPACT_ATOMS: atom_id res chain seq x y z
N MET A 1 4.87 21.69 -3.22
CA MET A 1 6.19 21.02 -3.27
C MET A 1 6.86 21.16 -1.92
N ALA A 2 7.41 20.07 -1.38
CA ALA A 2 8.10 20.09 -0.09
C ALA A 2 9.43 20.87 -0.21
N ALA A 3 9.90 21.46 0.90
CA ALA A 3 11.16 22.20 0.91
C ALA A 3 12.36 21.27 0.64
N PRO A 4 13.43 21.75 -0.02
CA PRO A 4 14.63 20.95 -0.25
C PRO A 4 15.16 20.34 1.06
N GLY A 5 15.39 19.03 1.07
CA GLY A 5 15.88 18.29 2.25
C GLY A 5 14.81 17.83 3.24
N THR A 6 13.52 17.99 2.94
CA THR A 6 12.45 17.45 3.78
C THR A 6 11.99 16.06 3.30
N MET A 7 11.86 15.13 4.24
CA MET A 7 11.18 13.85 4.04
C MET A 7 9.70 14.08 4.38
N LEU A 8 8.92 14.47 3.38
CA LEU A 8 7.47 14.62 3.53
C LEU A 8 6.79 13.41 2.89
N ASP A 9 6.03 12.67 3.68
CA ASP A 9 5.16 11.64 3.14
C ASP A 9 4.11 12.29 2.24
N LEU A 10 3.91 11.74 1.04
CA LEU A 10 3.02 12.32 0.02
C LEU A 10 1.53 12.24 0.44
N ALA A 11 1.22 11.30 1.33
CA ALA A 11 -0.11 11.02 1.85
C ALA A 11 -0.04 10.72 3.35
N ALA A 12 -1.17 10.85 4.06
CA ALA A 12 -1.27 10.55 5.49
C ALA A 12 -1.11 9.06 5.81
N LEU A 13 -1.46 8.19 4.85
CA LEU A 13 -1.32 6.74 4.96
C LEU A 13 -0.71 6.18 3.67
N HIS A 14 0.24 5.26 3.85
CA HIS A 14 0.78 4.41 2.80
C HIS A 14 0.27 2.97 3.03
N ILE A 15 -0.59 2.51 2.13
CA ILE A 15 -1.19 1.17 2.16
C ILE A 15 -0.57 0.37 1.02
N LEU A 16 -0.32 -0.91 1.25
CA LEU A 16 0.24 -1.82 0.26
C LEU A 16 -0.32 -3.23 0.44
N THR A 17 -0.33 -4.05 -0.60
CA THR A 17 -0.85 -5.42 -0.58
C THR A 17 0.24 -6.47 -0.78
N THR A 18 -0.03 -7.67 -0.29
CA THR A 18 0.82 -8.85 -0.51
C THR A 18 0.86 -9.26 -1.98
N SER A 19 -0.22 -9.05 -2.74
CA SER A 19 -0.29 -9.34 -4.18
C SER A 19 0.61 -8.39 -4.98
N THR A 20 0.62 -7.09 -4.67
CA THR A 20 1.53 -6.12 -5.28
C THR A 20 3.00 -6.49 -5.04
N LEU A 21 3.38 -6.84 -3.81
CA LEU A 21 4.76 -7.30 -3.53
C LEU A 21 5.13 -8.55 -4.31
N SER A 22 4.19 -9.49 -4.44
CA SER A 22 4.40 -10.72 -5.20
C SER A 22 4.57 -10.45 -6.69
N LYS A 23 3.77 -9.54 -7.26
CA LYS A 23 3.88 -9.10 -8.66
C LYS A 23 5.21 -8.41 -8.92
N LEU A 24 5.63 -7.49 -8.05
CA LEU A 24 6.93 -6.80 -8.14
C LEU A 24 8.11 -7.78 -8.05
N ALA A 25 8.03 -8.77 -7.17
CA ALA A 25 9.04 -9.82 -7.06
C ALA A 25 9.13 -10.71 -8.30
N ALA A 26 8.00 -10.98 -8.97
CA ALA A 26 7.97 -11.74 -10.21
C ALA A 26 8.53 -10.94 -11.40
N GLU A 27 8.15 -9.66 -11.53
CA GLU A 27 8.61 -8.78 -12.62
C GLU A 27 10.08 -8.38 -12.49
N TYR A 28 10.57 -8.18 -11.26
CA TYR A 28 11.97 -7.87 -11.00
C TYR A 28 12.53 -8.72 -9.85
N PRO A 29 12.97 -9.96 -10.14
CA PRO A 29 13.47 -10.90 -9.12
C PRO A 29 14.74 -10.46 -8.42
N GLY A 30 15.52 -9.55 -9.01
CA GLY A 30 16.71 -8.96 -8.38
C GLY A 30 16.41 -7.92 -7.30
N GLY A 31 15.14 -7.53 -7.14
CA GLY A 31 14.71 -6.53 -6.17
C GLY A 31 14.61 -7.08 -4.74
N GLN A 32 14.88 -6.22 -3.76
CA GLN A 32 14.64 -6.52 -2.34
C GLN A 32 13.26 -5.99 -1.91
N TRP A 33 12.22 -6.76 -2.20
CA TRP A 33 10.81 -6.44 -1.95
C TRP A 33 10.37 -6.76 -0.51
N ASP A 34 11.19 -6.43 0.50
CA ASP A 34 10.77 -6.50 1.90
C ASP A 34 9.82 -5.33 2.18
N PRO A 35 8.55 -5.56 2.58
CA PRO A 35 7.62 -4.50 2.91
C PRO A 35 8.18 -3.46 3.90
N ARG A 36 9.05 -3.85 4.83
CA ARG A 36 9.67 -2.94 5.80
C ARG A 36 10.51 -1.85 5.13
N ARG A 37 11.05 -2.11 3.93
CA ARG A 37 11.80 -1.13 3.13
C ARG A 37 10.88 -0.13 2.44
N MET A 38 9.64 -0.52 2.15
CA MET A 38 8.61 0.33 1.54
C MET A 38 7.92 1.23 2.57
N ARG A 39 8.09 0.93 3.87
CA ARG A 39 7.53 1.68 5.01
C ARG A 39 6.03 1.98 4.89
N PRO A 40 5.18 0.99 4.52
CA PRO A 40 3.75 1.21 4.57
C PRO A 40 3.31 1.34 6.04
N ASN A 41 2.24 2.07 6.27
CA ASN A 41 1.53 2.06 7.54
C ASN A 41 0.76 0.75 7.71
N MET A 42 0.23 0.20 6.61
CA MET A 42 -0.59 -1.01 6.62
C MET A 42 -0.25 -1.91 5.43
N ILE A 43 -0.22 -3.22 5.69
CA ILE A 43 -0.14 -4.25 4.65
C ILE A 43 -1.43 -5.05 4.70
N ILE A 44 -2.06 -5.19 3.54
CA ILE A 44 -3.32 -5.93 3.40
C ILE A 44 -3.03 -7.22 2.65
N ASP A 45 -3.38 -8.35 3.27
CA ASP A 45 -3.49 -9.63 2.57
C ASP A 45 -4.94 -9.82 2.12
N ALA A 46 -5.14 -9.60 0.84
CA ALA A 46 -6.43 -9.60 0.18
C ALA A 46 -6.92 -10.99 -0.25
N GLY A 47 -6.02 -11.98 -0.23
CA GLY A 47 -6.25 -13.24 -0.94
C GLY A 47 -6.64 -13.00 -2.41
N SER A 48 -7.48 -13.89 -2.96
CA SER A 48 -8.07 -13.74 -4.30
C SER A 48 -9.43 -13.04 -4.31
N GLU A 49 -9.91 -12.57 -3.15
CA GLU A 49 -11.30 -12.15 -2.96
C GLU A 49 -11.51 -10.64 -3.03
N ILE A 50 -10.45 -9.82 -2.86
CA ILE A 50 -10.61 -8.37 -3.03
C ILE A 50 -10.65 -8.02 -4.52
N PRO A 51 -11.66 -7.27 -4.99
CA PRO A 51 -11.73 -6.79 -6.36
C PRO A 51 -10.62 -5.77 -6.67
N GLY A 52 -10.04 -5.88 -7.86
CA GLY A 52 -9.17 -4.87 -8.45
C GLY A 52 -7.72 -4.86 -7.95
N GLU A 53 -6.87 -4.12 -8.66
CA GLU A 53 -5.55 -3.72 -8.14
C GLU A 53 -5.70 -2.55 -7.14
N GLU A 54 -4.68 -2.27 -6.32
CA GLU A 54 -4.71 -1.18 -5.32
C GLU A 54 -5.19 0.17 -5.90
N ASP A 55 -4.84 0.44 -7.15
CA ASP A 55 -5.21 1.66 -7.88
C ASP A 55 -6.74 1.80 -8.08
N GLU A 56 -7.50 0.71 -8.00
CA GLU A 56 -8.96 0.75 -8.12
C GLU A 56 -9.65 1.17 -6.81
N TRP A 57 -8.91 1.25 -5.70
CA TRP A 57 -9.48 1.59 -4.39
C TRP A 57 -9.58 3.10 -4.13
N PHE A 58 -8.98 3.93 -4.98
CA PHE A 58 -9.06 5.38 -4.82
C PHE A 58 -10.52 5.85 -4.79
N GLY A 59 -10.88 6.58 -3.73
CA GLY A 59 -12.24 7.08 -3.51
C GLY A 59 -13.19 6.08 -2.85
N CYS A 60 -12.71 4.90 -2.44
CA CYS A 60 -13.44 3.94 -1.61
C CYS A 60 -13.12 4.14 -0.12
N ASP A 61 -14.07 3.78 0.74
CA ASP A 61 -13.86 3.74 2.18
C ASP A 61 -13.22 2.41 2.62
N LEU A 62 -12.09 2.47 3.32
CA LEU A 62 -11.50 1.30 3.99
C LEU A 62 -12.02 1.23 5.43
N THR A 63 -12.88 0.24 5.69
CA THR A 63 -13.44 0.02 7.03
C THR A 63 -12.57 -0.94 7.83
N LEU A 64 -12.14 -0.52 9.02
CA LEU A 64 -11.40 -1.32 9.98
C LEU A 64 -12.37 -1.87 11.03
N GLY A 65 -12.93 -3.05 10.76
CA GLY A 65 -13.92 -3.68 11.65
C GLY A 65 -15.19 -2.83 11.76
N GLY A 66 -15.58 -2.45 12.97
CA GLY A 66 -16.70 -1.53 13.22
C GLY A 66 -16.28 -0.19 13.81
N ASP A 67 -14.98 0.03 14.02
CA ASP A 67 -14.49 1.09 14.91
C ASP A 67 -13.89 2.29 14.17
N ALA A 68 -13.41 2.09 12.94
CA ALA A 68 -12.78 3.15 12.17
C ALA A 68 -13.02 2.99 10.65
N VAL A 69 -13.06 4.13 9.97
CA VAL A 69 -13.14 4.23 8.50
C VAL A 69 -12.03 5.18 8.03
N ILE A 70 -11.32 4.78 6.98
CA ILE A 70 -10.34 5.61 6.27
C ILE A 70 -10.97 6.04 4.94
N HIS A 71 -10.90 7.34 4.64
CA HIS A 71 -11.42 7.98 3.43
C HIS A 71 -10.30 8.39 2.47
#